data_AF-A0A662NY18-F1
#
_entry.id   AF-A0A662NY18-F1
#
_cell.length_a   1.000
_cell.length_b   1.000
_cell.length_c   1.000
_cell.angle_alpha   90.00
_cell.angle_beta   90.00
_cell.angle_gamma   90.00
#
_symmetry.space_group_name_H-M   'P 1'
#
loop_
_entity.id
_entity.type
_entity.pdbx_description
1 polymer ?
#
loop_
_entity_poly.entity_id
_entity_poly.type
_entity_poly.pdbx_seq_one_letter_code
_entity_poly.pdbx_strand_id
1 'polypeptide(L)'
;LEAIKEFSGVLKTSVRIDPIIPGINDSENEIRSLIEEISKSGADQVITSTYKPRPSDWKRLNSVFRIKADFSRKVGNSRYLPKEYRFNLISLVREISLEYGLEFSSCREGFPNLNTDICDGFDANLIGSRW
;
A
#
# COMPACT_ATOMS: atom_id res chain seq x y z
N LEU A 1 -2.04 14.64 7.13
CA LEU A 1 -2.88 14.11 8.23
C LEU A 1 -4.07 15.02 8.54
N GLU A 2 -3.93 16.36 8.52
CA GLU A 2 -5.05 17.29 8.75
C GLU A 2 -6.27 17.04 7.85
N ALA A 3 -6.05 16.87 6.54
CA ALA A 3 -7.14 16.53 5.62
C ALA A 3 -7.86 15.22 5.99
N ILE A 4 -7.14 14.22 6.52
CA ILE A 4 -7.76 12.97 6.97
C ILE A 4 -8.69 13.29 8.15
N LYS A 5 -8.21 14.05 9.15
CA LYS A 5 -8.99 14.45 10.33
C LYS A 5 -10.25 15.23 9.98
N GLU A 6 -10.19 16.04 8.92
CA GLU A 6 -11.32 16.85 8.46
C GLU A 6 -12.43 16.00 7.83
N PHE A 7 -12.07 14.97 7.07
CA PHE A 7 -13.04 14.13 6.34
C PHE A 7 -13.42 12.83 7.06
N SER A 8 -12.55 12.33 7.94
CA SER A 8 -12.79 11.13 8.74
C SER A 8 -14.01 11.31 9.64
N GLY A 9 -14.97 10.40 9.53
CA GLY A 9 -16.25 10.46 10.26
C GLY A 9 -17.40 11.10 9.47
N VAL A 10 -17.13 11.73 8.32
CA VAL A 10 -18.15 12.17 7.35
C VAL A 10 -18.14 11.28 6.12
N LEU A 11 -16.96 10.93 5.63
CA LEU A 11 -16.75 10.05 4.47
C LEU A 11 -15.79 8.93 4.84
N LYS A 12 -16.03 7.74 4.26
CA LYS A 12 -15.06 6.66 4.28
C LYS A 12 -13.75 7.15 3.67
N THR A 13 -12.68 7.09 4.46
CA THR A 13 -11.39 7.69 4.14
C THR A 13 -10.32 6.61 4.08
N SER A 14 -9.86 6.30 2.86
CA SER A 14 -8.74 5.39 2.63
C SER A 14 -7.44 6.17 2.38
N VAL A 15 -6.34 5.68 2.92
CA VAL A 15 -5.00 6.27 2.77
C VAL A 15 -4.11 5.32 1.99
N ARG A 16 -3.42 5.84 0.96
CA ARG A 16 -2.52 5.02 0.16
C ARG A 16 -1.08 5.21 0.62
N ILE A 17 -0.49 4.15 1.18
CA ILE A 17 0.96 4.02 1.37
C ILE A 17 1.50 3.27 0.16
N ASP A 18 1.46 3.93 -1.00
CA ASP A 18 1.70 3.30 -2.30
C ASP A 18 2.59 4.19 -3.19
N PRO A 19 3.75 3.70 -3.69
CA PRO A 19 4.32 2.38 -3.49
C PRO A 19 5.28 2.28 -2.29
N ILE A 20 5.41 1.07 -1.74
CA ILE A 20 6.56 0.65 -0.96
C ILE A 20 7.72 0.33 -1.91
N ILE A 21 8.84 1.02 -1.72
CA ILE A 21 10.06 0.91 -2.51
C ILE A 21 11.17 0.39 -1.59
N PRO A 22 11.73 -0.79 -1.88
CA PRO A 22 12.73 -1.37 -1.00
C PRO A 22 13.99 -0.52 -0.87
N GLY A 23 14.47 -0.35 0.36
CA GLY A 23 15.60 0.49 0.73
C GLY A 23 15.32 2.00 0.70
N ILE A 24 14.06 2.41 0.54
CA ILE A 24 13.65 3.83 0.61
C ILE A 24 12.64 4.07 1.71
N ASN A 25 11.51 3.34 1.71
CA ASN A 25 10.41 3.54 2.66
C ASN A 25 9.82 2.19 3.15
N ASP A 26 10.64 1.14 3.19
CA ASP A 26 10.26 -0.21 3.63
C ASP A 26 10.71 -0.53 5.07
N SER A 27 11.14 0.49 5.83
CA SER A 27 11.46 0.34 7.26
C SER A 27 10.19 0.04 8.06
N GLU A 28 10.20 -1.08 8.79
CA GLU A 28 9.07 -1.50 9.64
C GLU A 28 8.70 -0.42 10.66
N ASN A 29 9.68 0.19 11.33
CA ASN A 29 9.44 1.21 12.34
C ASN A 29 8.78 2.47 11.75
N GLU A 30 9.20 2.88 10.55
CA GLU A 30 8.62 4.04 9.87
C GLU A 30 7.22 3.74 9.36
N ILE A 31 7.01 2.55 8.78
CA ILE A 31 5.68 2.07 8.36
C ILE A 31 4.73 2.05 9.55
N ARG A 32 5.17 1.48 10.68
CA ARG A 32 4.40 1.41 11.92
C ARG A 32 4.03 2.79 12.44
N SER A 33 5.01 3.68 12.56
CA SER A 33 4.77 5.06 13.01
C SER A 33 3.80 5.80 12.08
N LEU A 34 3.93 5.64 10.76
CA LEU A 34 3.03 6.27 9.80
C LEU A 34 1.59 5.72 9.91
N ILE A 35 1.43 4.40 10.02
CA ILE A 35 0.12 3.76 10.14
C ILE A 35 -0.57 4.16 11.45
N GLU A 36 0.18 4.22 12.55
CA GLU A 36 -0.34 4.70 13.83
C GLU A 36 -0.90 6.13 13.71
N GLU A 37 -0.16 7.03 13.08
CA GLU A 37 -0.61 8.42 12.89
C GLU A 37 -1.77 8.54 11.89
N ILE A 38 -1.84 7.67 10.89
CA ILE A 38 -3.00 7.55 9.99
C ILE A 38 -4.24 7.09 10.77
N SER A 39 -4.10 6.06 11.62
CA SER A 39 -5.18 5.55 12.46
C SER A 39 -5.68 6.60 13.44
N LYS A 40 -4.77 7.27 14.17
CA LYS A 40 -5.10 8.41 15.06
C LYS A 40 -5.78 9.57 14.33
N SER A 41 -5.57 9.69 13.03
CA SER A 41 -6.21 10.72 12.21
C SER A 41 -7.61 10.33 11.75
N GLY A 42 -8.09 9.12 12.05
CA GLY A 42 -9.46 8.66 11.77
C GLY A 42 -9.65 7.99 10.41
N ALA A 43 -8.57 7.58 9.72
CA ALA A 43 -8.72 6.81 8.49
C ALA A 43 -9.40 5.46 8.73
N ASP A 44 -10.10 4.94 7.72
CA ASP A 44 -10.78 3.64 7.79
C ASP A 44 -9.93 2.52 7.20
N GLN A 45 -9.12 2.84 6.19
CA GLN A 45 -8.42 1.84 5.38
C GLN A 45 -7.02 2.29 4.97
N VAL A 46 -6.06 1.37 4.96
CA VAL A 46 -4.77 1.53 4.29
C VAL A 46 -4.73 0.70 3.01
N ILE A 47 -4.28 1.34 1.93
CA ILE A 47 -4.06 0.70 0.63
C ILE A 47 -2.58 0.78 0.29
N THR A 48 -1.97 -0.33 -0.10
CA THR A 48 -0.55 -0.33 -0.48
C THR A 48 -0.27 -1.14 -1.74
N SER A 49 0.89 -0.93 -2.34
CA SER A 49 1.48 -1.83 -3.31
C SER A 49 2.99 -1.71 -3.29
N THR A 50 3.68 -2.70 -3.82
CA THR A 50 5.11 -2.63 -4.08
C THR A 50 5.39 -1.84 -5.35
N TYR A 51 6.54 -1.17 -5.38
CA TYR A 51 6.99 -0.45 -6.56
C TYR A 51 7.13 -1.39 -7.77
N LYS A 52 6.64 -0.93 -8.94
CA LYS A 52 6.64 -1.71 -10.19
C LYS A 52 7.26 -0.88 -11.32
N PRO A 53 8.60 -0.68 -11.31
CA PRO A 53 9.26 0.27 -12.19
C PRO A 53 8.97 -0.01 -13.67
N ARG A 54 8.66 1.05 -14.41
CA ARG A 54 8.80 1.10 -15.86
C ARG A 54 10.21 1.55 -16.23
N PRO A 55 10.73 1.25 -17.44
CA PRO A 55 12.10 1.60 -17.81
C PRO A 55 12.47 3.07 -17.62
N SER A 56 11.58 4.00 -17.97
CA SER A 56 11.77 5.45 -17.77
C SER A 56 11.84 5.83 -16.30
N ASP A 57 10.92 5.27 -15.50
CA ASP A 57 10.72 5.60 -14.09
C ASP A 57 11.90 5.05 -13.27
N TRP A 58 12.35 3.84 -13.60
CA TRP A 58 13.54 3.21 -13.02
C TRP A 58 14.79 4.06 -13.22
N LYS A 59 15.04 4.53 -14.45
CA LYS A 59 16.22 5.35 -14.75
C LYS A 59 16.28 6.60 -13.88
N ARG A 60 15.14 7.28 -13.72
CA ARG A 60 15.04 8.50 -12.91
C ARG A 60 15.24 8.20 -11.42
N LEU A 61 14.46 7.27 -10.88
CA LEU A 61 14.48 6.97 -9.45
C LEU A 61 15.83 6.38 -9.01
N ASN A 62 16.38 5.45 -9.79
CA ASN A 62 17.65 4.81 -9.47
C ASN A 62 18.86 5.76 -9.59
N SER A 63 18.75 6.83 -10.38
CA SER A 63 19.81 7.85 -10.46
C SER A 63 19.98 8.64 -9.16
N VAL A 64 18.93 8.71 -8.34
CA VAL A 64 18.93 9.44 -7.07
C VAL A 64 19.17 8.48 -5.90
N PHE A 65 18.38 7.40 -5.81
CA PHE A 65 18.32 6.56 -4.62
C PHE A 65 19.19 5.30 -4.66
N ARG A 66 19.78 4.95 -5.82
CA ARG A 66 20.65 3.77 -5.99
C ARG A 66 20.03 2.49 -5.41
N ILE A 67 18.79 2.19 -5.80
CA ILE A 67 18.00 1.06 -5.32
C ILE A 67 18.69 -0.26 -5.73
N LYS A 68 18.96 -1.12 -4.75
CA LYS A 68 19.65 -2.42 -4.94
C LYS A 68 18.71 -3.62 -5.10
N ALA A 69 17.40 -3.40 -4.99
CA ALA A 69 16.42 -4.47 -5.04
C ALA A 69 16.32 -5.12 -6.42
N ASP A 70 16.02 -6.42 -6.44
CA ASP A 70 15.90 -7.17 -7.69
C ASP A 70 14.54 -6.94 -8.36
N PHE A 71 14.53 -6.15 -9.43
CA PHE A 71 13.39 -5.96 -10.31
C PHE A 71 13.55 -6.76 -11.63
N SER A 72 14.02 -8.00 -11.57
CA SER A 72 14.26 -8.85 -12.75
C SER A 72 12.98 -9.33 -13.43
N ARG A 73 11.88 -9.50 -12.69
CA ARG A 73 10.65 -10.10 -13.23
C ARG A 73 9.86 -9.10 -14.07
N LYS A 74 9.86 -9.27 -15.39
CA LYS A 74 9.06 -8.46 -16.32
C LYS A 74 7.59 -8.93 -16.34
N VAL A 75 6.67 -7.99 -16.21
CA VAL A 75 5.21 -8.19 -16.37
C VAL A 75 4.68 -7.03 -17.21
N GLY A 76 4.32 -7.32 -18.46
CA GLY A 76 3.99 -6.29 -19.44
C GLY A 76 5.16 -5.31 -19.63
N ASN A 77 4.89 -4.01 -19.39
CA ASN A 77 5.91 -2.95 -19.48
C ASN A 77 6.53 -2.57 -18.12
N SER A 78 6.19 -3.28 -17.05
CA SER A 78 6.73 -3.06 -15.71
C SER A 78 7.62 -4.21 -15.27
N ARG A 79 8.46 -3.93 -14.29
CA ARG A 79 9.27 -4.91 -13.58
C ARG A 79 8.79 -5.05 -12.14
N TYR A 80 8.85 -6.26 -11.61
CA TYR A 80 8.33 -6.62 -10.30
C TYR A 80 9.44 -7.22 -9.45
N LEU A 81 9.32 -7.04 -8.14
CA LEU A 81 10.08 -7.81 -7.16
C LEU A 81 9.67 -9.30 -7.21
N PRO A 82 10.54 -10.21 -6.72
CA PRO A 82 10.18 -11.61 -6.48
C PRO A 82 8.87 -11.73 -5.70
N LYS A 83 8.07 -12.76 -6.02
CA LYS A 83 6.72 -12.91 -5.44
C LYS A 83 6.75 -12.95 -3.92
N GLU A 84 7.69 -13.69 -3.34
CA GLU A 84 7.88 -13.83 -1.90
C GLU A 84 8.25 -12.49 -1.25
N TYR A 85 9.18 -11.74 -1.84
CA TYR A 85 9.55 -10.41 -1.35
C TYR A 85 8.33 -9.48 -1.29
N ARG A 86 7.54 -9.44 -2.37
CA ARG A 86 6.31 -8.63 -2.40
C ARG A 86 5.32 -9.10 -1.34
N PHE A 87 5.12 -10.42 -1.23
CA PHE A 87 4.20 -10.98 -0.25
C PHE A 87 4.60 -10.54 1.17
N ASN A 88 5.88 -10.62 1.53
CA ASN A 88 6.36 -10.24 2.85
C ASN A 88 6.14 -8.74 3.13
N LEU A 89 6.46 -7.85 2.18
CA LEU A 89 6.20 -6.41 2.34
C LEU A 89 4.71 -6.10 2.52
N ILE A 90 3.85 -6.71 1.69
CA ILE A 90 2.42 -6.46 1.72
C ILE A 90 1.79 -7.03 3.00
N SER A 91 2.21 -8.22 3.43
CA SER A 91 1.79 -8.83 4.70
C SER A 91 2.22 -7.99 5.91
N LEU A 92 3.43 -7.43 5.91
CA LEU A 92 3.89 -6.53 6.97
C LEU A 92 2.98 -5.31 7.12
N VAL A 93 2.71 -4.60 6.03
CA VAL A 93 1.82 -3.43 6.06
C VAL A 93 0.40 -3.82 6.50
N ARG A 94 -0.09 -4.98 6.04
CA ARG A 94 -1.39 -5.52 6.45
C ARG A 94 -1.45 -5.77 7.95
N GLU A 95 -0.50 -6.52 8.49
CA GLU A 95 -0.46 -6.90 9.90
C GLU A 95 -0.48 -5.67 10.79
N ILE A 96 0.39 -4.70 10.50
CA ILE A 96 0.43 -3.42 11.21
C ILE A 96 -0.89 -2.66 11.06
N SER A 97 -1.48 -2.59 9.86
CA SER A 97 -2.76 -1.89 9.64
C SER A 97 -3.87 -2.48 10.52
N LEU A 98 -3.98 -3.81 10.58
CA LEU A 98 -4.98 -4.51 11.38
C LEU A 98 -4.73 -4.35 12.88
N GLU A 99 -3.47 -4.31 13.33
CA GLU A 99 -3.12 -4.02 14.73
C GLU A 99 -3.64 -2.65 15.19
N TYR A 100 -3.67 -1.65 14.31
CA TYR A 100 -4.20 -0.31 14.58
C TYR A 100 -5.68 -0.15 14.17
N GLY A 101 -6.39 -1.25 13.92
CA GLY A 101 -7.84 -1.27 13.65
C GLY A 101 -8.24 -0.73 12.28
N LEU A 102 -7.32 -0.67 11.32
CA LEU A 102 -7.57 -0.21 9.96
C LEU A 102 -7.88 -1.38 9.03
N GLU A 103 -8.86 -1.21 8.15
CA GLU A 103 -9.04 -2.10 7.01
C GLU A 103 -7.83 -2.03 6.07
N PHE A 104 -7.62 -3.08 5.27
CA PHE A 104 -6.45 -3.20 4.42
C PHE A 104 -6.80 -3.68 3.02
N SER A 105 -6.11 -3.12 2.02
CA SER A 105 -6.08 -3.71 0.69
C SER A 105 -4.73 -3.52 -0.03
N SER A 106 -4.42 -4.50 -0.88
CA SER A 106 -3.26 -4.49 -1.76
C SER A 106 -3.67 -4.21 -3.20
N CYS A 107 -3.02 -3.26 -3.86
CA CYS A 107 -3.34 -2.85 -5.22
C CYS A 107 -2.49 -3.61 -6.24
N ARG A 108 -3.15 -4.44 -7.07
CA ARG A 108 -2.51 -5.16 -8.20
C ARG A 108 -1.29 -5.99 -7.78
N GLU A 109 -1.34 -6.56 -6.58
CA GLU A 109 -0.30 -7.44 -6.03
C GLU A 109 -0.56 -8.93 -6.32
N GLY A 110 -1.80 -9.29 -6.66
CA GLY A 110 -2.21 -10.68 -6.87
C GLY A 110 -2.32 -11.47 -5.57
N PHE A 111 -2.62 -10.79 -4.45
CA PHE A 111 -2.82 -11.39 -3.12
C PHE A 111 -4.21 -11.04 -2.57
N PRO A 112 -5.31 -11.38 -3.26
CA PRO A 112 -6.65 -10.98 -2.84
C PRO A 112 -7.03 -11.48 -1.45
N ASN A 113 -6.46 -12.63 -1.03
CA ASN A 113 -6.64 -13.22 0.29
C ASN A 113 -6.06 -12.38 1.45
N LEU A 114 -5.24 -11.36 1.15
CA LEU A 114 -4.72 -10.43 2.15
C LEU A 114 -5.66 -9.24 2.38
N ASN A 115 -6.57 -8.96 1.45
CA ASN A 115 -7.44 -7.79 1.55
C ASN A 115 -8.58 -8.06 2.52
N THR A 116 -8.89 -7.08 3.35
CA THR A 116 -10.10 -7.07 4.20
C THR A 116 -11.18 -6.16 3.63
N ASP A 117 -10.82 -5.29 2.67
CA ASP A 117 -11.74 -4.38 1.97
C ASP A 117 -11.32 -4.16 0.50
N ILE A 118 -12.14 -3.45 -0.28
CA ILE A 118 -11.91 -3.20 -1.70
C ILE A 118 -10.87 -2.10 -1.89
N CYS A 119 -10.03 -2.25 -2.92
CA CYS A 119 -8.90 -1.37 -3.24
C CYS A 119 -9.30 -0.03 -3.91
N ASP A 120 -10.58 0.20 -4.16
CA ASP A 120 -11.08 1.42 -4.80
C ASP A 120 -11.53 2.49 -3.79
N GLY A 121 -11.39 2.22 -2.48
CA GLY A 121 -11.76 3.16 -1.42
C GLY A 121 -13.26 3.43 -1.35
N PHE A 122 -14.08 2.63 -2.03
CA PHE A 122 -15.54 2.73 -2.00
C PHE A 122 -16.09 1.95 -0.81
N ASP A 123 -17.25 2.37 -0.28
CA ASP A 123 -17.96 1.57 0.71
C ASP A 123 -18.77 0.48 0.02
N ALA A 124 -18.30 -0.77 0.13
CA ALA A 124 -18.98 -1.94 -0.40
C ALA A 124 -20.41 -2.11 0.17
N ASN A 125 -20.72 -1.54 1.34
CA ASN A 125 -22.04 -1.61 1.95
C ASN A 125 -23.05 -0.62 1.34
N LEU A 126 -22.59 0.43 0.66
CA LEU A 126 -23.45 1.40 -0.04
C LEU A 126 -23.93 0.89 -1.41
N ILE A 127 -23.30 -0.16 -1.93
CA ILE A 127 -23.68 -0.84 -3.16
C ILE A 127 -24.07 -2.26 -2.80
N GLY A 128 -25.36 -2.44 -2.46
CA GLY A 128 -25.95 -3.73 -2.15
C GLY A 128 -25.41 -4.82 -3.08
N SER A 129 -24.72 -5.79 -2.46
CA SER A 129 -24.09 -7.00 -3.00
C SER A 129 -24.36 -7.26 -4.48
N ARG A 130 -23.61 -6.61 -5.37
CA ARG A 130 -23.70 -6.90 -6.80
C ARG A 130 -22.39 -6.62 -7.53
N TRP A 131 -21.39 -7.46 -7.24
CA TRP A 131 -20.26 -7.74 -8.13
C TRP A 131 -19.90 -9.22 -8.03
#